data_AF-A0A9W3EEX0-F1
#
_entry.id   AF-A0A9W3EEX0-F1
#
_cell.length_a   1.000
_cell.length_b   1.000
_cell.length_c   1.000
_cell.angle_alpha   90.00
_cell.angle_beta   90.00
_cell.angle_gamma   90.00
#
_symmetry.space_group_name_H-M   'P 1'
#
loop_
_entity.id
_entity.type
_entity.pdbx_description
1 polymer ?
#
loop_
_entity_poly.entity_id
_entity_poly.type
_entity_poly.pdbx_seq_one_letter_code
_entity_poly.pdbx_strand_id
1 'polypeptide(L)'
;METNDDPEEDHLASYDIQLSIQESIEASKTVFYPERFVPLSDQNRKLVEAIKQGHILELQEYVKYKYALDEADEKGWFPLHEAVVQPIQQILEVVLDASYQTLWEFKTSDGETPLTLAVKAGLVENVRTLLEKGVWPNTKNDNGETPLLIAVKKGSYDMVSALLEHNTSLDQPCVKRWSAMHEAAKQGRKDIIALLLTHGGSVHLRDGFGVTPLGVAAEYGHCDVLEHLIHKGGDVLALADDGASVLFEAAGGGNPDCISLLLEYGGSGNVPNRAGHLPIHRAAYEGHYLALKYLIPVTSKNAIQKSGMTPIHSAADGQSVQCLELLIENGFDVNALLADHISESYDDERKTALYFAVSNNDIHCTELLLAAGADPNLDPLNCLLVAVRANNHEIVRLLLSHGANVNCYFMHVNDTRFPSAIQYALNDEVMLRLLLNNGYQVEMCFECMHGDIFGNSFVWSDIEEEVLPGWTSCVIKDNPFCEFITVPWMKHLVGSVIRVLIDYMDYIPLCAKLKSALEVQREWPEIRQILASPPFV
;
A
#
# COMPACT_ATOMS: atom_id res chain seq x y z
N MET A 1 -18.62 30.95 35.22
CA MET A 1 -19.64 29.95 34.80
C MET A 1 -18.86 28.89 34.06
N GLU A 2 -18.28 27.99 34.83
CA GLU A 2 -17.64 26.78 34.31
C GLU A 2 -18.76 25.77 34.08
N THR A 3 -18.91 25.30 32.85
CA THR A 3 -19.75 24.16 32.51
C THR A 3 -18.83 22.95 32.41
N ASN A 4 -19.02 22.00 33.33
CA ASN A 4 -18.38 20.69 33.31
C ASN A 4 -18.83 19.93 32.06
N ASP A 5 -17.89 19.63 31.17
CA ASP A 5 -18.01 18.54 30.20
C ASP A 5 -17.49 17.28 30.89
N ASP A 6 -18.41 16.41 31.35
CA ASP A 6 -18.08 15.12 31.95
C ASP A 6 -17.84 14.09 30.82
N PRO A 7 -16.62 13.56 30.65
CA PRO A 7 -16.31 12.56 29.61
C PRO A 7 -16.97 11.19 29.86
N GLU A 8 -17.65 10.99 30.99
CA GLU A 8 -18.34 9.74 31.31
C GLU A 8 -19.70 9.60 30.58
N GLU A 9 -20.38 10.71 30.23
CA GLU A 9 -21.66 10.63 29.49
C GLU A 9 -21.47 10.21 28.02
N ASP A 10 -20.38 10.64 27.37
CA ASP A 10 -20.05 10.22 25.99
C ASP A 10 -19.64 8.74 25.90
N HIS A 11 -19.01 8.21 26.96
CA HIS A 11 -18.67 6.79 27.03
C HIS A 11 -19.89 5.89 27.28
N LEU A 12 -20.86 6.35 28.08
CA LEU A 12 -22.15 5.66 28.26
C LEU A 12 -22.98 5.68 26.97
N ALA A 13 -23.06 6.82 26.27
CA ALA A 13 -23.76 6.93 25.00
C ALA A 13 -23.11 6.06 23.90
N SER A 14 -21.78 6.03 23.82
CA SER A 14 -21.05 5.16 22.89
C SER A 14 -21.22 3.67 23.22
N TYR A 15 -21.30 3.32 24.49
CA TYR A 15 -21.50 1.94 24.95
C TYR A 15 -22.92 1.47 24.67
N ASP A 16 -23.94 2.30 24.91
CA ASP A 16 -25.34 1.98 24.61
C ASP A 16 -25.60 1.89 23.10
N ILE A 17 -24.91 2.71 22.28
CA ILE A 17 -24.93 2.58 20.82
C ILE A 17 -24.26 1.26 20.39
N GLN A 18 -23.12 0.90 20.98
CA GLN A 18 -22.48 -0.40 20.70
C GLN A 18 -23.33 -1.58 21.15
N LEU A 19 -24.01 -1.48 22.29
CA LEU A 19 -24.91 -2.51 22.80
C LEU A 19 -26.15 -2.64 21.91
N SER A 20 -26.71 -1.53 21.43
CA SER A 20 -27.87 -1.55 20.52
C SER A 20 -27.51 -2.00 19.10
N ILE A 21 -26.28 -1.70 18.65
CA ILE A 21 -25.70 -2.28 17.43
C ILE A 21 -25.45 -3.77 17.62
N GLN A 22 -24.96 -4.20 18.79
CA GLN A 22 -24.68 -5.60 19.09
C GLN A 22 -25.98 -6.40 19.26
N GLU A 23 -27.00 -5.84 19.89
CA GLU A 23 -28.35 -6.38 19.99
C GLU A 23 -29.04 -6.39 18.61
N SER A 24 -28.80 -5.41 17.74
CA SER A 24 -29.27 -5.43 16.33
C SER A 24 -28.50 -6.44 15.48
N ILE A 25 -27.21 -6.65 15.73
CA ILE A 25 -26.38 -7.69 15.12
C ILE A 25 -26.79 -9.07 15.64
N GLU A 26 -27.16 -9.19 16.92
CA GLU A 26 -27.66 -10.44 17.50
C GLU A 26 -29.10 -10.72 17.07
N ALA A 27 -29.95 -9.69 16.94
CA ALA A 27 -31.29 -9.78 16.36
C ALA A 27 -31.26 -10.10 14.85
N SER A 28 -30.25 -9.63 14.11
CA SER A 28 -30.04 -10.04 12.71
C SER A 28 -29.34 -11.40 12.57
N LYS A 29 -28.58 -11.84 13.57
CA LYS A 29 -28.06 -13.22 13.68
C LYS A 29 -29.13 -14.22 14.16
N THR A 30 -30.22 -13.77 14.75
CA THR A 30 -31.33 -14.61 15.22
C THR A 30 -32.55 -14.54 14.31
N VAL A 31 -32.33 -14.90 13.04
CA VAL A 31 -33.31 -15.73 12.30
C VAL A 31 -32.59 -16.94 11.70
N PHE A 32 -31.76 -17.61 12.51
CA PHE A 32 -31.39 -18.99 12.27
C PHE A 32 -32.54 -19.83 12.81
N TYR A 33 -33.39 -20.39 11.95
CA TYR A 33 -34.38 -21.38 12.35
C TYR A 33 -33.63 -22.71 12.58
N PRO A 34 -33.28 -23.11 13.82
CA PRO A 34 -32.46 -24.28 14.07
C PRO A 34 -33.25 -25.59 13.88
N GLU A 35 -34.53 -25.50 13.50
CA GLU A 35 -35.47 -26.62 13.40
C GLU A 35 -35.73 -27.13 11.97
N ARG A 36 -35.03 -26.64 10.94
CA ARG A 36 -35.31 -27.01 9.54
C ARG A 36 -34.35 -27.98 8.87
N PHE A 37 -33.29 -28.41 9.55
CA PHE A 37 -32.42 -29.50 9.09
C PHE A 37 -33.08 -30.85 9.40
N VAL A 38 -34.24 -31.09 8.79
CA VAL A 38 -34.93 -32.37 8.83
C VAL A 38 -34.14 -33.35 7.94
N PRO A 39 -33.91 -34.60 8.35
CA PRO A 39 -33.30 -35.59 7.47
C PRO A 39 -34.08 -35.67 6.16
N LEU A 40 -33.41 -35.37 5.04
CA LEU A 40 -34.00 -35.30 3.71
C LEU A 40 -34.81 -36.56 3.42
N SER A 41 -36.08 -36.36 3.02
CA SER A 41 -36.95 -37.45 2.62
C SER A 41 -36.42 -38.15 1.36
N ASP A 42 -36.77 -39.42 1.18
CA ASP A 42 -36.44 -40.14 -0.05
C ASP A 42 -37.05 -39.45 -1.29
N GLN A 43 -38.19 -38.78 -1.11
CA GLN A 43 -38.84 -37.97 -2.15
C GLN A 43 -38.01 -36.73 -2.50
N ASN A 44 -37.46 -35.99 -1.53
CA ASN A 44 -36.58 -34.86 -1.80
C ASN A 44 -35.31 -35.32 -2.53
N ARG A 45 -34.67 -36.41 -2.11
CA ARG A 45 -33.47 -36.93 -2.79
C ARG A 45 -33.75 -37.28 -4.25
N LYS A 46 -34.87 -37.96 -4.52
CA LYS A 46 -35.30 -38.30 -5.89
C LYS A 46 -35.66 -37.07 -6.71
N LEU A 47 -36.32 -36.08 -6.10
CA LEU A 47 -36.64 -34.80 -6.71
C LEU A 47 -35.37 -34.06 -7.14
N VAL A 48 -34.42 -33.88 -6.23
CA VAL A 48 -33.15 -33.19 -6.50
C VAL A 48 -32.31 -33.94 -7.54
N GLU A 49 -32.29 -35.28 -7.51
CA GLU A 49 -31.62 -36.08 -8.54
C GLU A 49 -32.28 -35.88 -9.92
N ALA A 50 -33.61 -35.88 -9.99
CA ALA A 50 -34.33 -35.63 -11.24
C ALA A 50 -34.05 -34.22 -11.79
N ILE A 51 -33.90 -33.21 -10.91
CA ILE A 51 -33.47 -31.86 -11.29
C ILE A 51 -32.04 -31.89 -11.87
N LYS A 52 -31.09 -32.54 -11.20
CA LYS A 52 -29.68 -32.63 -11.62
C LYS A 52 -29.50 -33.36 -12.95
N GLN A 53 -30.25 -34.42 -13.18
CA GLN A 53 -30.19 -35.23 -14.40
C GLN A 53 -31.05 -34.65 -15.54
N GLY A 54 -31.89 -33.66 -15.25
CA GLY A 54 -32.79 -33.05 -16.22
C GLY A 54 -33.97 -33.93 -16.65
N HIS A 55 -34.43 -34.83 -15.77
CA HIS A 55 -35.54 -35.74 -16.04
C HIS A 55 -36.89 -35.07 -15.78
N ILE A 56 -37.40 -34.30 -16.75
CA ILE A 56 -38.62 -33.49 -16.63
C ILE A 56 -39.86 -34.33 -16.27
N LEU A 57 -40.02 -35.53 -16.86
CA LEU A 57 -41.19 -36.38 -16.59
C LEU A 57 -41.23 -36.89 -15.15
N GLU A 58 -40.08 -37.34 -14.64
CA GLU A 58 -39.96 -37.79 -13.24
C GLU A 58 -40.14 -36.61 -12.27
N LEU A 59 -39.59 -35.45 -12.63
CA LEU A 59 -39.76 -34.21 -11.87
C LEU A 59 -41.23 -33.84 -11.69
N GLN A 60 -42.06 -33.92 -12.74
CA GLN A 60 -43.50 -33.65 -12.68
C GLN A 60 -44.27 -34.58 -11.73
N GLU A 61 -43.78 -35.80 -11.51
CA GLU A 61 -44.35 -36.71 -10.51
C GLU A 61 -43.94 -36.32 -9.09
N TYR A 62 -42.66 -35.96 -8.90
CA TYR A 62 -42.09 -35.67 -7.59
C TYR A 62 -42.50 -34.30 -7.03
N VAL A 63 -42.72 -33.28 -7.86
CA VAL A 63 -43.17 -31.94 -7.40
C VAL A 63 -44.55 -31.94 -6.74
N LYS A 64 -45.35 -33.01 -6.90
CA LYS A 64 -46.63 -33.18 -6.20
C LYS A 64 -46.44 -33.27 -4.68
N TYR A 65 -45.28 -33.73 -4.23
CA TYR A 65 -44.91 -33.81 -2.82
C TYR A 65 -44.38 -32.46 -2.33
N LYS A 66 -45.28 -31.50 -2.12
CA LYS A 66 -44.90 -30.10 -1.78
C LYS A 66 -43.97 -29.96 -0.56
N TYR A 67 -44.05 -30.88 0.40
CA TYR A 67 -43.14 -30.88 1.57
C TYR A 67 -41.68 -31.09 1.15
N ALA A 68 -41.42 -31.90 0.12
CA ALA A 68 -40.08 -32.17 -0.38
C ALA A 68 -39.42 -30.94 -1.01
N LEU A 69 -40.20 -29.92 -1.43
CA LEU A 69 -39.70 -28.65 -1.95
C LEU A 69 -39.24 -27.68 -0.85
N ASP A 70 -39.67 -27.87 0.41
CA ASP A 70 -39.28 -27.05 1.59
C ASP A 70 -38.17 -27.73 2.42
N GLU A 71 -37.64 -28.85 1.95
CA GLU A 71 -36.52 -29.54 2.59
C GLU A 71 -35.19 -29.03 1.99
N ALA A 72 -34.33 -28.46 2.85
CA ALA A 72 -33.00 -28.00 2.47
C ALA A 72 -31.93 -29.04 2.84
N ASP A 73 -30.90 -29.16 2.00
CA ASP A 73 -29.75 -30.02 2.28
C ASP A 73 -28.78 -29.41 3.32
N GLU A 74 -27.67 -30.09 3.58
CA GLU A 74 -26.63 -29.63 4.53
C GLU A 74 -25.99 -28.29 4.15
N LYS A 75 -26.09 -27.88 2.88
CA LYS A 75 -25.62 -26.58 2.36
C LYS A 75 -26.72 -25.52 2.36
N GLY A 76 -27.89 -25.83 2.92
CA GLY A 76 -29.05 -24.94 2.88
C GLY A 76 -29.69 -24.85 1.48
N TRP A 77 -29.39 -25.78 0.57
CA TRP A 77 -29.98 -25.77 -0.77
C TRP A 77 -31.35 -26.43 -0.74
N PHE A 78 -32.37 -25.62 -1.00
CA PHE A 78 -33.69 -26.10 -1.40
C PHE A 78 -33.67 -26.58 -2.87
N PRO A 79 -34.58 -27.45 -3.31
CA PRO A 79 -34.68 -27.90 -4.70
C PRO A 79 -34.79 -26.75 -5.71
N LEU A 80 -35.32 -25.59 -5.32
CA LEU A 80 -35.33 -24.38 -6.15
C LEU A 80 -33.91 -23.87 -6.46
N HIS A 81 -33.00 -23.85 -5.47
CA HIS A 81 -31.61 -23.42 -5.69
C HIS A 81 -30.91 -24.32 -6.72
N GLU A 82 -31.15 -25.63 -6.63
CA GLU A 82 -30.64 -26.59 -7.61
C GLU A 82 -31.27 -26.35 -8.99
N ALA A 83 -32.59 -26.16 -9.07
CA ALA A 83 -33.28 -25.95 -10.34
C ALA A 83 -32.81 -24.68 -11.07
N VAL A 84 -32.52 -23.62 -10.32
CA VAL A 84 -32.09 -22.33 -10.88
C VAL A 84 -30.71 -22.40 -11.54
N VAL A 85 -29.81 -23.27 -11.09
CA VAL A 85 -28.49 -23.43 -11.69
C VAL A 85 -28.48 -24.42 -12.86
N GLN A 86 -29.62 -25.03 -13.19
CA GLN A 86 -29.75 -25.93 -14.34
C GLN A 86 -30.04 -25.16 -15.64
N PRO A 87 -29.39 -25.52 -16.77
CA PRO A 87 -29.59 -24.83 -18.04
C PRO A 87 -30.94 -25.14 -18.71
N ILE A 88 -31.64 -26.19 -18.26
CA ILE A 88 -32.92 -26.60 -18.82
C ILE A 88 -34.03 -25.78 -18.15
N GLN A 89 -34.49 -24.72 -18.82
CA GLN A 89 -35.49 -23.77 -18.33
C GLN A 89 -36.77 -24.44 -17.79
N GLN A 90 -37.24 -25.50 -18.46
CA GLN A 90 -38.45 -26.22 -18.08
C GLN A 90 -38.38 -26.83 -16.65
N ILE A 91 -37.19 -27.16 -16.17
CA ILE A 91 -36.99 -27.64 -14.79
C ILE A 91 -37.32 -26.51 -13.81
N LEU A 92 -36.78 -25.33 -14.06
CA LEU A 92 -37.02 -24.16 -13.23
C LEU A 92 -38.51 -23.78 -13.23
N GLU A 93 -39.17 -23.77 -14.38
CA GLU A 93 -40.60 -23.47 -14.49
C GLU A 93 -41.45 -24.44 -13.67
N VAL A 94 -41.22 -25.75 -13.81
CA VAL A 94 -41.96 -26.80 -13.08
C VAL A 94 -41.75 -26.67 -11.58
N VAL A 95 -40.52 -26.39 -11.13
CA VAL A 95 -40.22 -26.23 -9.70
C VAL A 95 -40.83 -24.93 -9.16
N LEU A 96 -40.72 -23.82 -9.89
CA LEU A 96 -41.32 -22.53 -9.49
C LEU A 96 -42.84 -22.63 -9.34
N ASP A 97 -43.52 -23.22 -10.32
CA ASP A 97 -44.99 -23.37 -10.33
C ASP A 97 -45.51 -24.25 -9.18
N ALA A 98 -44.71 -25.21 -8.73
CA ALA A 98 -45.07 -26.09 -7.61
C ALA A 98 -44.67 -25.53 -6.24
N SER A 99 -43.63 -24.70 -6.18
CA SER A 99 -43.03 -24.15 -4.96
C SER A 99 -43.85 -23.04 -4.30
N TYR A 100 -43.61 -22.81 -3.00
CA TYR A 100 -44.17 -21.67 -2.29
C TYR A 100 -43.33 -20.42 -2.53
N GLN A 101 -43.97 -19.28 -2.78
CA GLN A 101 -43.28 -17.99 -3.05
C GLN A 101 -42.32 -17.57 -1.93
N THR A 102 -42.59 -17.96 -0.68
CA THR A 102 -41.70 -17.69 0.46
C THR A 102 -40.31 -18.30 0.30
N LEU A 103 -40.16 -19.37 -0.51
CA LEU A 103 -38.88 -20.03 -0.76
C LEU A 103 -37.98 -19.23 -1.73
N TRP A 104 -38.55 -18.31 -2.49
CA TRP A 104 -37.85 -17.64 -3.59
C TRP A 104 -36.82 -16.61 -3.10
N GLU A 105 -36.87 -16.26 -1.81
CA GLU A 105 -35.97 -15.31 -1.17
C GLU A 105 -35.08 -15.97 -0.11
N PHE A 106 -35.23 -17.28 0.13
CA PHE A 106 -34.36 -17.97 1.09
C PHE A 106 -32.94 -18.06 0.57
N LYS A 107 -32.00 -17.94 1.50
CA LYS A 107 -30.57 -17.98 1.19
C LYS A 107 -30.02 -19.37 1.44
N THR A 108 -29.03 -19.75 0.63
CA THR A 108 -28.17 -20.91 0.91
C THR A 108 -27.28 -20.64 2.12
N SER A 109 -26.56 -21.65 2.63
CA SER A 109 -25.56 -21.45 3.68
C SER A 109 -24.40 -20.55 3.24
N ASP A 110 -24.16 -20.39 1.93
CA ASP A 110 -23.21 -19.43 1.36
C ASP A 110 -23.82 -18.02 1.22
N GLY A 111 -25.07 -17.85 1.63
CA GLY A 111 -25.78 -16.57 1.65
C GLY A 111 -26.36 -16.13 0.32
N GLU A 112 -26.47 -17.02 -0.67
CA GLU A 112 -26.98 -16.70 -2.00
C GLU A 112 -28.49 -16.90 -2.10
N THR A 113 -29.20 -15.99 -2.76
CA THR A 113 -30.61 -16.18 -3.11
C THR A 113 -30.73 -16.99 -4.41
N PRO A 114 -31.91 -17.55 -4.73
CA PRO A 114 -32.16 -18.14 -6.04
C PRO A 114 -31.78 -17.18 -7.18
N LEU A 115 -32.19 -15.91 -7.11
CA LEU A 115 -31.85 -14.94 -8.14
C LEU A 115 -30.35 -14.68 -8.27
N THR A 116 -29.60 -14.53 -7.16
CA THR A 116 -28.15 -14.32 -7.24
C THR A 116 -27.42 -15.56 -7.75
N LEU A 117 -27.89 -16.78 -7.43
CA LEU A 117 -27.37 -18.02 -8.02
C LEU A 117 -27.60 -18.08 -9.54
N ALA A 118 -28.79 -17.72 -10.02
CA ALA A 118 -29.11 -17.67 -11.45
C ALA A 118 -28.11 -16.76 -12.20
N VAL A 119 -27.86 -15.57 -11.65
CA VAL A 119 -26.93 -14.59 -12.20
C VAL A 119 -25.48 -15.10 -12.12
N LYS A 120 -25.08 -15.73 -11.01
CA LYS A 120 -23.73 -16.34 -10.87
C LYS A 120 -23.50 -17.47 -11.86
N ALA A 121 -24.54 -18.26 -12.16
CA ALA A 121 -24.53 -19.32 -13.16
C ALA A 121 -24.54 -18.78 -14.60
N GLY A 122 -24.92 -17.52 -14.82
CA GLY A 122 -24.95 -16.89 -16.14
C GLY A 122 -26.15 -17.29 -17.00
N LEU A 123 -27.23 -17.77 -16.39
CA LEU A 123 -28.40 -18.30 -17.08
C LEU A 123 -29.45 -17.20 -17.26
N VAL A 124 -29.33 -16.43 -18.34
CA VAL A 124 -30.18 -15.26 -18.64
C VAL A 124 -31.68 -15.59 -18.63
N GLU A 125 -32.07 -16.71 -19.25
CA GLU A 125 -33.48 -17.10 -19.32
C GLU A 125 -34.03 -17.51 -17.95
N ASN A 126 -33.21 -18.10 -17.08
CA ASN A 126 -33.59 -18.41 -15.71
C ASN A 126 -33.77 -17.12 -14.88
N VAL A 127 -32.88 -16.13 -15.06
CA VAL A 127 -33.02 -14.79 -14.46
C VAL A 127 -34.34 -14.15 -14.91
N ARG A 128 -34.62 -14.14 -16.22
CA ARG A 128 -35.87 -13.58 -16.76
C ARG A 128 -37.10 -14.29 -16.19
N THR A 129 -37.08 -15.62 -16.15
CA THR A 129 -38.20 -16.44 -15.64
C THR A 129 -38.47 -16.15 -14.16
N LEU A 130 -37.42 -16.04 -13.32
CA LEU A 130 -37.57 -15.67 -11.91
C LEU A 130 -38.21 -14.28 -11.75
N LEU A 131 -37.75 -13.31 -12.52
CA LEU A 131 -38.27 -11.94 -12.46
C LEU A 131 -39.71 -11.82 -12.97
N GLU A 132 -40.08 -12.53 -14.04
CA GLU A 132 -41.44 -12.60 -14.58
C GLU A 132 -42.41 -13.24 -13.57
N LYS A 133 -41.95 -14.22 -12.80
CA LYS A 133 -42.74 -14.85 -11.72
C LYS A 133 -42.89 -13.96 -10.49
N GLY A 134 -42.14 -12.86 -10.40
CA GLY A 134 -42.27 -11.86 -9.33
C GLY A 134 -41.27 -12.01 -8.18
N VAL A 135 -40.13 -12.68 -8.40
CA VAL A 135 -39.01 -12.69 -7.43
C VAL A 135 -38.47 -11.27 -7.25
N TRP A 136 -38.14 -10.89 -6.01
CA TRP A 136 -37.70 -9.52 -5.72
C TRP A 136 -36.28 -9.29 -6.25
N PRO A 137 -36.06 -8.29 -7.14
CA PRO A 137 -34.78 -8.15 -7.83
C PRO A 137 -33.64 -7.57 -6.99
N ASN A 138 -33.92 -7.10 -5.77
CA ASN A 138 -32.98 -6.30 -4.99
C ASN A 138 -32.45 -7.00 -3.73
N THR A 139 -32.84 -8.27 -3.50
CA THR A 139 -32.36 -9.00 -2.31
C THR A 139 -30.85 -9.22 -2.43
N LYS A 140 -30.10 -8.73 -1.44
CA LYS A 140 -28.65 -8.88 -1.39
C LYS A 140 -28.28 -10.27 -0.86
N ASN A 141 -27.22 -10.85 -1.41
CA ASN A 141 -26.56 -12.02 -0.80
C ASN A 141 -25.87 -11.61 0.52
N ASP A 142 -25.32 -12.57 1.27
CA ASP A 142 -24.64 -12.27 2.54
C ASP A 142 -23.32 -11.51 2.38
N ASN A 143 -22.76 -11.49 1.16
CA ASN A 143 -21.65 -10.61 0.80
C ASN A 143 -22.10 -9.15 0.56
N GLY A 144 -23.39 -8.85 0.71
CA GLY A 144 -23.95 -7.52 0.49
C GLY A 144 -24.03 -7.11 -0.98
N GLU A 145 -23.96 -8.05 -1.91
CA GLU A 145 -24.04 -7.82 -3.37
C GLU A 145 -25.48 -7.96 -3.86
N THR A 146 -25.92 -7.03 -4.70
CA THR A 146 -27.20 -7.14 -5.41
C THR A 146 -27.08 -8.02 -6.65
N PRO A 147 -28.17 -8.65 -7.14
CA PRO A 147 -28.17 -9.36 -8.42
C PRO A 147 -27.64 -8.51 -9.57
N LEU A 148 -27.98 -7.21 -9.59
CA LEU A 148 -27.46 -6.25 -10.58
C LEU A 148 -25.94 -6.11 -10.53
N LEU A 149 -25.36 -5.94 -9.33
CA LEU A 149 -23.91 -5.84 -9.20
C LEU A 149 -23.22 -7.12 -9.70
N ILE A 150 -23.76 -8.30 -9.37
CA ILE A 150 -23.20 -9.58 -9.84
C ILE A 150 -23.29 -9.69 -11.37
N ALA A 151 -24.41 -9.27 -11.98
CA ALA A 151 -24.58 -9.27 -13.43
C ALA A 151 -23.55 -8.36 -14.13
N VAL A 152 -23.29 -7.18 -13.57
CA VAL A 152 -22.24 -6.27 -14.07
C VAL A 152 -20.84 -6.84 -13.82
N LYS A 153 -20.56 -7.45 -12.67
CA LYS A 153 -19.28 -8.16 -12.41
C LYS A 153 -19.00 -9.26 -13.44
N LYS A 154 -20.05 -9.92 -13.94
CA LYS A 154 -19.98 -10.91 -15.02
C LYS A 154 -19.84 -10.29 -16.41
N GLY A 155 -20.08 -8.99 -16.56
CA GLY A 155 -20.05 -8.29 -17.84
C GLY A 155 -21.16 -8.72 -18.80
N SER A 156 -22.29 -9.23 -18.29
CA SER A 156 -23.39 -9.69 -19.15
C SER A 156 -24.41 -8.58 -19.37
N TYR A 157 -24.43 -8.03 -20.57
CA TYR A 157 -25.41 -7.02 -20.98
C TYR A 157 -26.84 -7.55 -20.86
N ASP A 158 -27.09 -8.78 -21.32
CA ASP A 158 -28.44 -9.37 -21.34
C ASP A 158 -29.00 -9.59 -19.92
N MET A 159 -28.17 -10.03 -18.97
CA MET A 159 -28.59 -10.16 -17.56
C MET A 159 -28.89 -8.80 -16.94
N VAL A 160 -28.08 -7.78 -17.24
CA VAL A 160 -28.35 -6.41 -16.79
C VAL A 160 -29.66 -5.91 -17.39
N SER A 161 -29.88 -6.06 -18.70
CA SER A 161 -31.13 -5.65 -19.37
C SER A 161 -32.35 -6.32 -18.73
N ALA A 162 -32.31 -7.64 -18.53
CA ALA A 162 -33.39 -8.38 -17.90
C ALA A 162 -33.71 -7.87 -16.49
N LEU A 163 -32.69 -7.58 -15.68
CA LEU A 163 -32.89 -7.02 -14.33
C LEU A 163 -33.52 -5.62 -14.39
N LEU A 164 -33.07 -4.77 -15.30
CA LEU A 164 -33.54 -3.38 -15.40
C LEU A 164 -34.97 -3.25 -15.92
N GLU A 165 -35.41 -4.16 -16.80
CA GLU A 165 -36.80 -4.24 -17.27
C GLU A 165 -37.79 -4.55 -16.14
N HIS A 166 -37.32 -5.13 -15.03
CA HIS A 166 -38.14 -5.52 -13.88
C HIS A 166 -37.95 -4.60 -12.65
N ASN A 167 -37.70 -3.30 -12.86
CA ASN A 167 -37.61 -2.27 -11.80
C ASN A 167 -36.55 -2.54 -10.72
N THR A 168 -35.39 -3.09 -11.12
CA THR A 168 -34.25 -3.21 -10.21
C THR A 168 -33.73 -1.85 -9.77
N SER A 169 -33.38 -1.73 -8.50
CA SER A 169 -32.84 -0.50 -7.93
C SER A 169 -31.38 -0.31 -8.35
N LEU A 170 -31.12 0.75 -9.09
CA LEU A 170 -29.83 1.07 -9.70
C LEU A 170 -28.78 1.53 -8.69
N ASP A 171 -29.23 2.33 -7.72
CA ASP A 171 -28.36 3.08 -6.82
C ASP A 171 -28.18 2.39 -5.47
N GLN A 172 -28.58 1.11 -5.34
CA GLN A 172 -28.42 0.39 -4.08
C GLN A 172 -26.93 0.19 -3.77
N PRO A 173 -26.41 0.84 -2.71
CA PRO A 173 -25.02 0.68 -2.35
C PRO A 173 -24.77 -0.74 -1.83
N CYS A 174 -23.76 -1.41 -2.36
CA CYS A 174 -23.24 -2.65 -1.81
C CYS A 174 -22.18 -2.35 -0.73
N VAL A 175 -21.32 -3.31 -0.41
CA VAL A 175 -20.21 -3.12 0.52
C VAL A 175 -19.35 -1.91 0.10
N LYS A 176 -18.98 -1.06 1.07
CA LYS A 176 -18.27 0.21 0.85
C LYS A 176 -18.97 1.11 -0.18
N ARG A 177 -20.31 1.12 -0.21
CA ARG A 177 -21.11 1.93 -1.15
C ARG A 177 -20.78 1.71 -2.63
N TRP A 178 -20.14 0.59 -2.98
CA TRP A 178 -19.84 0.24 -4.36
C TRP A 178 -21.14 -0.05 -5.13
N SER A 179 -21.33 0.56 -6.28
CA SER A 179 -22.55 0.40 -7.09
C SER A 179 -22.27 -0.31 -8.42
N ALA A 180 -23.32 -0.76 -9.09
CA ALA A 180 -23.23 -1.34 -10.43
C ALA A 180 -22.59 -0.37 -11.44
N MET A 181 -22.78 0.94 -11.29
CA MET A 181 -22.16 1.94 -12.16
C MET A 181 -20.64 2.06 -11.93
N HIS A 182 -20.17 1.99 -10.68
CA HIS A 182 -18.73 1.95 -10.38
C HIS A 182 -18.07 0.70 -10.97
N GLU A 183 -18.73 -0.45 -10.83
CA GLU A 183 -18.23 -1.71 -11.38
C GLU A 183 -18.17 -1.67 -12.92
N ALA A 184 -19.20 -1.13 -13.58
CA ALA A 184 -19.20 -0.98 -15.03
C ALA A 184 -18.11 -0.01 -15.52
N ALA A 185 -17.87 1.08 -14.77
CA ALA A 185 -16.79 2.03 -15.03
C ALA A 185 -15.41 1.39 -14.88
N LYS A 186 -15.19 0.62 -13.81
CA LYS A 186 -13.96 -0.14 -13.57
C LYS A 186 -13.64 -1.13 -14.70
N GLN A 187 -14.65 -1.75 -15.27
CA GLN A 187 -14.50 -2.73 -16.35
C GLN A 187 -14.46 -2.12 -17.76
N GLY A 188 -14.65 -0.81 -17.91
CA GLY A 188 -14.70 -0.18 -19.24
C GLY A 188 -15.97 -0.52 -20.04
N ARG A 189 -17.07 -0.90 -19.37
CA ARG A 189 -18.29 -1.37 -20.03
C ARG A 189 -19.23 -0.22 -20.37
N LYS A 190 -18.88 0.53 -21.42
CA LYS A 190 -19.67 1.65 -21.94
C LYS A 190 -21.11 1.26 -22.30
N ASP A 191 -21.30 0.05 -22.83
CA ASP A 191 -22.59 -0.55 -23.16
C ASP A 191 -23.50 -0.67 -21.92
N ILE A 192 -22.96 -1.22 -20.83
CA ILE A 192 -23.68 -1.38 -19.56
C ILE A 192 -23.94 -0.01 -18.93
N ILE A 193 -22.99 0.92 -18.96
CA ILE A 193 -23.18 2.28 -18.44
C ILE A 193 -24.32 2.98 -19.20
N ALA A 194 -24.30 2.94 -20.52
CA ALA A 194 -25.36 3.54 -21.34
C ALA A 194 -26.74 2.97 -21.00
N LEU A 195 -26.81 1.66 -20.77
CA LEU A 195 -28.03 0.97 -20.36
C LEU A 195 -28.50 1.42 -18.95
N LEU A 196 -27.61 1.43 -17.95
CA LEU A 196 -27.92 1.90 -16.60
C LEU A 196 -28.44 3.35 -16.61
N LEU A 197 -27.82 4.23 -17.39
CA LEU A 197 -28.23 5.64 -17.52
C LEU A 197 -29.60 5.79 -18.21
N THR A 198 -29.89 4.95 -19.20
CA THR A 198 -31.19 4.95 -19.91
C THR A 198 -32.34 4.58 -18.96
N HIS A 199 -32.07 3.75 -17.95
CA HIS A 199 -33.02 3.38 -16.90
C HIS A 199 -33.01 4.33 -15.68
N GLY A 200 -32.33 5.48 -15.76
CA GLY A 200 -32.36 6.51 -14.72
C GLY A 200 -31.24 6.41 -13.68
N GLY A 201 -30.16 5.67 -13.96
CA GLY A 201 -29.00 5.59 -13.08
C GLY A 201 -28.28 6.94 -12.96
N SER A 202 -27.66 7.19 -11.81
CA SER A 202 -26.98 8.46 -11.54
C SER A 202 -25.47 8.42 -11.81
N VAL A 203 -24.95 9.38 -12.60
CA VAL A 203 -23.49 9.56 -12.79
C VAL A 203 -22.78 10.14 -11.55
N HIS A 204 -23.53 10.62 -10.56
CA HIS A 204 -23.02 11.33 -9.38
C HIS A 204 -22.93 10.44 -8.13
N LEU A 205 -23.05 9.12 -8.29
CA LEU A 205 -22.86 8.19 -7.19
C LEU A 205 -21.46 8.37 -6.57
N ARG A 206 -21.38 8.12 -5.27
CA ARG A 206 -20.14 8.16 -4.50
C ARG A 206 -19.99 6.85 -3.76
N ASP A 207 -18.85 6.21 -3.96
CA ASP A 207 -18.47 5.01 -3.22
C ASP A 207 -18.08 5.35 -1.76
N GLY A 208 -17.51 4.38 -1.05
CA GLY A 208 -17.12 4.50 0.35
C GLY A 208 -15.93 5.42 0.59
N PHE A 209 -15.24 5.86 -0.46
CA PHE A 209 -14.15 6.83 -0.44
C PHE A 209 -14.55 8.15 -1.10
N GLY A 210 -15.82 8.33 -1.44
CA GLY A 210 -16.31 9.52 -2.12
C GLY A 210 -15.97 9.59 -3.62
N VAL A 211 -15.36 8.54 -4.17
CA VAL A 211 -14.98 8.45 -5.59
C VAL A 211 -16.24 8.23 -6.43
N THR A 212 -16.32 8.89 -7.58
CA THR A 212 -17.45 8.77 -8.52
C THR A 212 -17.16 7.72 -9.58
N PRO A 213 -18.16 7.20 -10.33
CA PRO A 213 -17.91 6.33 -11.47
C PRO A 213 -16.99 6.97 -12.52
N LEU A 214 -17.01 8.31 -12.65
CA LEU A 214 -16.09 9.06 -13.50
C LEU A 214 -14.64 8.95 -13.00
N GLY A 215 -14.43 9.11 -11.68
CA GLY A 215 -13.13 8.89 -11.03
C GLY A 215 -12.60 7.46 -11.25
N VAL A 216 -13.46 6.46 -11.07
CA VAL A 216 -13.10 5.05 -11.31
C VAL A 216 -12.74 4.81 -12.78
N ALA A 217 -13.50 5.34 -13.74
CA ALA A 217 -13.16 5.21 -15.16
C ALA A 217 -11.80 5.86 -15.48
N ALA A 218 -11.48 6.98 -14.81
CA ALA A 218 -10.21 7.68 -14.96
C ALA A 218 -9.04 6.85 -14.40
N GLU A 219 -9.17 6.32 -13.19
CA GLU A 219 -8.18 5.46 -12.52
C GLU A 219 -7.87 4.20 -13.32
N TYR A 220 -8.87 3.58 -13.93
CA TYR A 220 -8.69 2.36 -14.73
C TYR A 220 -8.37 2.64 -16.20
N GLY A 221 -8.24 3.91 -16.60
CA GLY A 221 -7.78 4.30 -17.94
C GLY A 221 -8.80 4.06 -19.06
N HIS A 222 -10.10 3.99 -18.77
CA HIS A 222 -11.15 3.75 -19.76
C HIS A 222 -11.64 5.06 -20.38
N CYS A 223 -10.87 5.60 -21.32
CA CYS A 223 -11.11 6.92 -21.92
C CYS A 223 -12.48 7.05 -22.61
N ASP A 224 -12.95 6.00 -23.28
CA ASP A 224 -14.24 5.98 -23.99
C ASP A 224 -15.46 6.00 -23.06
N VAL A 225 -15.33 5.37 -21.88
CA VAL A 225 -16.28 5.44 -20.77
C VAL A 225 -16.21 6.79 -20.09
N LEU A 226 -15.00 7.29 -19.83
CA LEU A 226 -14.75 8.58 -19.21
C LEU A 226 -15.43 9.70 -20.01
N GLU A 227 -15.18 9.76 -21.32
CA GLU A 227 -15.82 10.71 -22.23
C GLU A 227 -17.35 10.58 -22.21
N HIS A 228 -17.86 9.34 -22.22
CA HIS A 228 -19.30 9.11 -22.19
C HIS A 228 -19.94 9.63 -20.90
N LEU A 229 -19.33 9.38 -19.75
CA LEU A 229 -19.81 9.85 -18.45
C LEU A 229 -19.78 11.38 -18.37
N ILE A 230 -18.74 12.04 -18.91
CA ILE A 230 -18.67 13.51 -19.00
C ILE A 230 -19.84 14.06 -19.83
N HIS A 231 -20.10 13.50 -21.02
CA HIS A 231 -21.24 13.92 -21.87
C HIS A 231 -22.60 13.66 -21.22
N LYS A 232 -22.67 12.74 -20.25
CA LYS A 232 -23.88 12.43 -19.48
C LYS A 232 -23.99 13.24 -18.19
N GLY A 233 -23.12 14.24 -17.99
CA GLY A 233 -23.17 15.18 -16.88
C GLY A 233 -22.25 14.82 -15.71
N GLY A 234 -21.33 13.87 -15.88
CA GLY A 234 -20.30 13.56 -14.88
C GLY A 234 -19.48 14.80 -14.53
N ASP A 235 -19.26 15.03 -13.23
CA ASP A 235 -18.53 16.19 -12.74
C ASP A 235 -17.02 15.92 -12.74
N VAL A 236 -16.31 16.54 -13.69
CA VAL A 236 -14.84 16.48 -13.83
C VAL A 236 -14.12 17.09 -12.62
N LEU A 237 -14.78 17.97 -11.88
CA LEU A 237 -14.23 18.64 -10.69
C LEU A 237 -14.60 17.93 -9.38
N ALA A 238 -15.25 16.77 -9.46
CA ALA A 238 -15.59 15.98 -8.29
C ALA A 238 -14.34 15.62 -7.48
N LEU A 239 -14.47 15.74 -6.16
CA LEU A 239 -13.45 15.34 -5.21
C LEU A 239 -13.91 14.12 -4.42
N ALA A 240 -12.99 13.17 -4.26
CA ALA A 240 -13.09 12.08 -3.32
C ALA A 240 -13.04 12.61 -1.87
N ASP A 241 -13.31 11.73 -0.91
CA ASP A 241 -13.35 12.09 0.50
C ASP A 241 -11.97 12.49 1.03
N ASP A 242 -10.88 11.97 0.47
CA ASP A 242 -9.52 12.40 0.78
C ASP A 242 -9.12 13.69 0.02
N GLY A 243 -10.03 14.30 -0.74
CA GLY A 243 -9.76 15.48 -1.56
C GLY A 243 -9.10 15.19 -2.91
N ALA A 244 -8.84 13.93 -3.27
CA ALA A 244 -8.34 13.58 -4.60
C ALA A 244 -9.34 14.01 -5.69
N SER A 245 -8.84 14.65 -6.74
CA SER A 245 -9.64 15.02 -7.91
C SER A 245 -9.73 13.87 -8.92
N VAL A 246 -10.69 13.92 -9.85
CA VAL A 246 -10.76 12.96 -10.97
C VAL A 246 -9.44 12.89 -11.76
N LEU A 247 -8.74 14.02 -11.91
CA LEU A 247 -7.42 14.05 -12.56
C LEU A 247 -6.33 13.39 -11.71
N PHE A 248 -6.45 13.45 -10.38
CA PHE A 248 -5.56 12.72 -9.46
C PHE A 248 -5.74 11.20 -9.64
N GLU A 249 -6.98 10.73 -9.76
CA GLU A 249 -7.27 9.32 -10.06
C GLU A 249 -6.71 8.90 -11.43
N ALA A 250 -6.91 9.73 -12.47
CA ALA A 250 -6.34 9.51 -13.79
C ALA A 250 -4.81 9.41 -13.78
N ALA A 251 -4.16 10.21 -12.94
CA ALA A 251 -2.72 10.18 -12.76
C ALA A 251 -2.23 8.86 -12.12
N GLY A 252 -3.04 8.25 -11.23
CA GLY A 252 -2.79 6.91 -10.71
C GLY A 252 -2.98 5.79 -11.73
N GLY A 253 -3.90 5.99 -12.69
CA GLY A 253 -4.13 5.07 -13.80
C GLY A 253 -3.12 5.13 -14.94
N GLY A 254 -2.44 6.27 -15.08
CA GLY A 254 -1.34 6.43 -16.04
C GLY A 254 -1.75 6.62 -17.50
N ASN A 255 -3.05 6.65 -17.82
CA ASN A 255 -3.53 6.81 -19.18
C ASN A 255 -3.47 8.29 -19.63
N PRO A 256 -2.59 8.66 -20.59
CA PRO A 256 -2.44 10.05 -21.03
C PRO A 256 -3.67 10.60 -21.76
N ASP A 257 -4.46 9.74 -22.42
CA ASP A 257 -5.68 10.16 -23.12
C ASP A 257 -6.76 10.58 -22.11
N CYS A 258 -6.91 9.84 -21.00
CA CYS A 258 -7.79 10.23 -19.90
C CYS A 258 -7.37 11.58 -19.29
N ILE A 259 -6.06 11.77 -19.07
CA ILE A 259 -5.51 13.02 -18.55
C ILE A 259 -5.78 14.18 -19.50
N SER A 260 -5.48 14.00 -20.79
CA SER A 260 -5.72 15.01 -21.82
C SER A 260 -7.19 15.39 -21.90
N LEU A 261 -8.09 14.40 -21.88
CA LEU A 261 -9.53 14.61 -21.90
C LEU A 261 -10.00 15.39 -20.66
N LEU A 262 -9.57 15.00 -19.46
CA LEU A 262 -9.96 15.70 -18.24
C LEU A 262 -9.48 17.16 -18.23
N LEU A 263 -8.25 17.42 -18.70
CA LEU A 263 -7.73 18.78 -18.85
C LEU A 263 -8.55 19.61 -19.86
N GLU A 264 -8.98 19.02 -20.97
CA GLU A 264 -9.84 19.66 -21.97
C GLU A 264 -11.19 20.08 -21.37
N TYR A 265 -11.79 19.23 -20.52
CA TYR A 265 -13.05 19.50 -19.85
C TYR A 265 -12.91 20.27 -18.52
N GLY A 266 -11.76 20.91 -18.27
CA GLY A 266 -11.55 21.85 -17.16
C GLY A 266 -10.97 21.27 -15.88
N GLY A 267 -10.53 20.01 -15.89
CA GLY A 267 -9.73 19.41 -14.82
C GLY A 267 -8.40 20.17 -14.61
N SER A 268 -7.86 20.09 -13.40
CA SER A 268 -6.68 20.88 -13.02
C SER A 268 -5.58 20.02 -12.38
N GLY A 269 -4.38 20.10 -12.92
CA GLY A 269 -3.16 19.48 -12.37
C GLY A 269 -2.64 20.11 -11.06
N ASN A 270 -3.40 21.03 -10.48
CA ASN A 270 -3.03 21.85 -9.32
C ASN A 270 -3.93 21.64 -8.10
N VAL A 271 -4.81 20.65 -8.13
CA VAL A 271 -5.70 20.31 -7.00
C VAL A 271 -5.02 19.23 -6.16
N PRO A 272 -4.56 19.55 -4.93
CA PRO A 272 -3.98 18.56 -4.05
C PRO A 272 -5.06 17.76 -3.32
N ASN A 273 -4.75 16.52 -2.94
CA ASN A 273 -5.52 15.80 -1.95
C ASN A 273 -5.23 16.33 -0.53
N ARG A 274 -5.86 15.75 0.50
CA ARG A 274 -5.71 16.14 1.91
C ARG A 274 -4.29 15.92 2.45
N ALA A 275 -3.52 15.03 1.86
CA ALA A 275 -2.10 14.85 2.18
C ALA A 275 -1.19 15.88 1.46
N GLY A 276 -1.77 16.79 0.67
CA GLY A 276 -1.02 17.78 -0.12
C GLY A 276 -0.54 17.25 -1.48
N HIS A 277 -0.72 15.97 -1.79
CA HIS A 277 -0.23 15.38 -3.03
C HIS A 277 -1.02 15.86 -4.25
N LEU A 278 -0.30 16.21 -5.30
CA LEU A 278 -0.83 16.64 -6.60
C LEU A 278 -0.88 15.45 -7.57
N PRO A 279 -1.64 15.53 -8.68
CA PRO A 279 -1.63 14.50 -9.72
C PRO A 279 -0.21 14.19 -10.23
N ILE A 280 0.68 15.19 -10.32
CA ILE A 280 2.08 14.98 -10.72
C ILE A 280 2.85 14.08 -9.74
N HIS A 281 2.57 14.16 -8.43
CA HIS A 281 3.19 13.31 -7.40
C HIS A 281 2.70 11.87 -7.56
N ARG A 282 1.39 11.68 -7.77
CA ARG A 282 0.80 10.35 -7.99
C ARG A 282 1.36 9.66 -9.23
N ALA A 283 1.41 10.36 -10.37
CA ALA A 283 1.97 9.81 -11.60
C ALA A 283 3.46 9.47 -11.49
N ALA A 284 4.24 10.30 -10.78
CA ALA A 284 5.66 10.05 -10.53
C ALA A 284 5.88 8.82 -9.63
N TYR A 285 5.09 8.68 -8.56
CA TYR A 285 5.16 7.53 -7.65
C TYR A 285 4.77 6.21 -8.33
N GLU A 286 3.70 6.21 -9.13
CA GLU A 286 3.25 5.01 -9.84
C GLU A 286 4.13 4.69 -11.09
N GLY A 287 5.11 5.55 -11.41
CA GLY A 287 6.03 5.34 -12.53
C GLY A 287 5.41 5.56 -13.91
N HIS A 288 4.30 6.30 -14.01
CA HIS A 288 3.56 6.52 -15.25
C HIS A 288 4.20 7.64 -16.10
N TYR A 289 5.29 7.31 -16.78
CA TYR A 289 6.09 8.26 -17.59
C TYR A 289 5.26 9.13 -18.54
N LEU A 290 4.32 8.54 -19.28
CA LEU A 290 3.50 9.29 -20.24
C LEU A 290 2.52 10.23 -19.54
N ALA A 291 1.87 9.78 -18.46
CA ALA A 291 1.02 10.66 -17.65
C ALA A 291 1.82 11.82 -17.06
N LEU A 292 3.00 11.53 -16.52
CA LEU A 292 3.90 12.52 -15.95
C LEU A 292 4.29 13.58 -16.99
N LYS A 293 4.58 13.18 -18.23
CA LYS A 293 4.88 14.09 -19.35
C LYS A 293 3.74 15.07 -19.67
N TYR A 294 2.48 14.64 -19.52
CA TYR A 294 1.32 15.52 -19.69
C TYR A 294 1.10 16.44 -18.48
N LEU A 295 1.46 15.98 -17.28
CA LEU A 295 1.23 16.72 -16.03
C LEU A 295 2.29 17.80 -15.77
N ILE A 296 3.56 17.57 -16.12
CA ILE A 296 4.65 18.55 -15.97
C ILE A 296 4.30 19.96 -16.50
N PRO A 297 3.80 20.14 -17.74
CA PRO A 297 3.52 21.47 -18.27
C PRO A 297 2.29 22.15 -17.65
N VAL A 298 1.37 21.41 -17.01
CA VAL A 298 0.12 21.95 -16.45
C VAL A 298 0.18 22.15 -14.94
N THR A 299 1.19 21.61 -14.27
CA THR A 299 1.38 21.80 -12.83
C THR A 299 2.24 23.03 -12.52
N SER A 300 1.71 23.89 -11.65
CA SER A 300 2.34 25.11 -11.18
C SER A 300 3.42 24.82 -10.15
N LYS A 301 4.59 25.46 -10.30
CA LYS A 301 5.67 25.42 -9.30
C LYS A 301 5.21 25.86 -7.90
N ASN A 302 4.28 26.81 -7.82
CA ASN A 302 3.71 27.26 -6.54
C ASN A 302 2.86 26.17 -5.87
N ALA A 303 2.12 25.39 -6.67
CA ALA A 303 1.35 24.26 -6.13
C ALA A 303 2.29 23.20 -5.55
N ILE A 304 3.37 22.88 -6.26
CA ILE A 304 4.40 21.93 -5.79
C ILE A 304 5.06 22.44 -4.51
N GLN A 305 5.44 23.72 -4.46
CA GLN A 305 6.02 24.31 -3.25
C GLN A 305 5.08 24.22 -2.04
N LYS A 306 3.79 24.49 -2.23
CA LYS A 306 2.78 24.39 -1.17
C LYS A 306 2.51 22.96 -0.71
N SER A 307 2.73 21.96 -1.58
CA SER A 307 2.65 20.55 -1.20
C SER A 307 3.74 20.14 -0.22
N GLY A 308 4.85 20.88 -0.13
CA GLY A 308 5.99 20.53 0.72
C GLY A 308 6.80 19.31 0.24
N MET A 309 6.42 18.70 -0.89
CA MET A 309 7.10 17.57 -1.52
C MET A 309 7.24 17.86 -3.01
N THR A 310 8.37 17.46 -3.61
CA THR A 310 8.58 17.56 -5.07
C THR A 310 8.34 16.23 -5.76
N PRO A 311 7.98 16.21 -7.07
CA PRO A 311 7.81 14.96 -7.82
C PRO A 311 9.04 14.06 -7.88
N ILE A 312 10.24 14.61 -7.68
CA ILE A 312 11.47 13.83 -7.61
C ILE A 312 11.47 12.91 -6.38
N HIS A 313 10.93 13.37 -5.23
CA HIS A 313 10.74 12.50 -4.06
C HIS A 313 9.79 11.36 -4.37
N SER A 314 8.64 11.66 -4.98
CA SER A 314 7.65 10.65 -5.35
C SER A 314 8.21 9.63 -6.34
N ALA A 315 8.97 10.06 -7.36
CA ALA A 315 9.60 9.16 -8.33
C ALA A 315 10.67 8.26 -7.70
N ALA A 316 11.46 8.79 -6.76
CA ALA A 316 12.46 8.02 -6.02
C ALA A 316 11.81 7.01 -5.06
N ASP A 317 10.72 7.40 -4.39
CA ASP A 317 9.96 6.51 -3.51
C ASP A 317 9.25 5.40 -4.31
N GLY A 318 8.72 5.74 -5.48
CA GLY A 318 8.12 4.82 -6.44
C GLY A 318 9.12 3.99 -7.26
N GLN A 319 10.43 4.16 -7.05
CA GLN A 319 11.51 3.44 -7.75
C GLN A 319 11.44 3.54 -9.29
N SER A 320 10.99 4.68 -9.82
CA SER A 320 10.82 4.89 -11.27
C SER A 320 11.94 5.73 -11.87
N VAL A 321 12.96 5.05 -12.40
CA VAL A 321 14.12 5.67 -13.06
C VAL A 321 13.70 6.56 -14.23
N GLN A 322 12.77 6.12 -15.08
CA GLN A 322 12.36 6.88 -16.26
C GLN A 322 11.60 8.17 -15.89
N CYS A 323 10.78 8.12 -14.84
CA CYS A 323 10.10 9.31 -14.34
C CYS A 323 11.08 10.29 -13.71
N LEU A 324 12.07 9.76 -12.99
CA LEU A 324 13.13 10.57 -12.40
C LEU A 324 13.99 11.26 -13.46
N GLU A 325 14.40 10.55 -14.51
CA GLU A 325 15.10 11.11 -15.68
C GLU A 325 14.30 12.26 -16.30
N LEU A 326 13.01 12.02 -16.57
CA LEU A 326 12.13 13.03 -17.15
C LEU A 326 12.03 14.29 -16.29
N LEU A 327 11.93 14.14 -14.97
CA LEU A 327 11.86 15.27 -14.03
C LEU A 327 13.18 16.05 -14.01
N ILE A 328 14.32 15.37 -13.99
CA ILE A 328 15.65 16.01 -14.03
C ILE A 328 15.82 16.78 -15.35
N GLU A 329 15.45 16.18 -16.49
CA GLU A 329 15.47 16.84 -17.81
C GLU A 329 14.58 18.09 -17.87
N ASN A 330 13.50 18.12 -17.08
CA ASN A 330 12.59 19.27 -16.98
C ASN A 330 13.00 20.27 -15.89
N GLY A 331 14.20 20.13 -15.32
CA GLY A 331 14.80 21.11 -14.41
C GLY A 331 14.22 21.09 -13.00
N PHE A 332 13.72 19.94 -12.54
CA PHE A 332 13.42 19.72 -11.12
C PHE A 332 14.73 19.54 -10.34
N ASP A 333 14.82 20.19 -9.19
CA ASP A 333 16.01 20.15 -8.34
C ASP A 333 16.12 18.83 -7.58
N VAL A 334 17.22 18.10 -7.79
CA VAL A 334 17.53 16.80 -7.16
C VAL A 334 17.83 16.93 -5.66
N ASN A 335 18.23 18.13 -5.21
CA ASN A 335 18.54 18.44 -3.81
C ASN A 335 17.39 19.18 -3.11
N ALA A 336 16.20 19.24 -3.73
CA ALA A 336 15.03 19.77 -3.07
C ALA A 336 14.74 18.96 -1.80
N LEU A 337 14.47 19.66 -0.71
CA LEU A 337 14.16 19.04 0.59
C LEU A 337 12.65 18.96 0.79
N LEU A 338 12.21 17.90 1.48
CA LEU A 338 10.87 17.86 2.06
C LEU A 338 10.67 19.02 3.04
N ALA A 339 9.44 19.52 3.12
CA ALA A 339 9.04 20.46 4.16
C ALA A 339 9.13 19.78 5.54
N ASP A 340 9.52 20.55 6.56
CA ASP A 340 9.82 20.01 7.88
C ASP A 340 8.65 19.21 8.48
N HIS A 341 7.41 19.71 8.39
CA HIS A 341 6.22 19.00 8.87
C HIS A 341 5.95 17.64 8.19
N ILE A 342 6.49 17.41 6.99
CA ILE A 342 6.42 16.12 6.30
C ILE A 342 7.57 15.23 6.74
N SER A 343 8.79 15.78 6.76
CA SER A 343 9.99 15.07 7.22
C SER A 343 9.84 14.55 8.65
N GLU A 344 9.29 15.37 9.57
CA GLU A 344 8.98 15.01 10.96
C GLU A 344 7.93 13.90 11.11
N SER A 345 7.16 13.58 10.06
CA SER A 345 6.22 12.46 10.08
C SER A 345 6.90 11.10 9.87
N TYR A 346 8.16 11.10 9.42
CA TYR A 346 8.99 9.90 9.30
C TYR A 346 9.89 9.75 10.52
N ASP A 347 9.98 8.53 11.06
CA ASP A 347 10.84 8.22 12.21
C ASP A 347 12.33 8.52 11.96
N ASP A 348 12.76 8.58 10.69
CA ASP A 348 14.14 8.84 10.28
C ASP A 348 14.40 10.28 9.81
N GLU A 349 13.40 11.16 9.90
CA GLU A 349 13.47 12.56 9.48
C GLU A 349 14.06 12.73 8.06
N ARG A 350 13.78 11.79 7.14
CA ARG A 350 14.26 11.87 5.75
C ARG A 350 13.84 13.18 5.08
N LYS A 351 14.70 13.71 4.21
CA LYS A 351 14.49 14.98 3.52
C LYS A 351 14.74 14.94 2.03
N THR A 352 15.72 14.17 1.54
CA THR A 352 16.07 14.18 0.11
C THR A 352 15.46 13.00 -0.63
N ALA A 353 15.31 13.15 -1.95
CA ALA A 353 14.95 12.03 -2.82
C ALA A 353 16.03 10.94 -2.90
N LEU A 354 17.31 11.31 -2.74
CA LEU A 354 18.41 10.36 -2.66
C LEU A 354 18.23 9.42 -1.46
N TYR A 355 17.78 9.95 -0.33
CA TYR A 355 17.45 9.14 0.83
C TYR A 355 16.36 8.11 0.53
N PHE A 356 15.28 8.49 -0.16
CA PHE A 356 14.24 7.55 -0.57
C PHE A 356 14.82 6.40 -1.41
N ALA A 357 15.59 6.72 -2.46
CA ALA A 357 16.22 5.71 -3.33
C ALA A 357 17.15 4.76 -2.56
N VAL A 358 17.99 5.30 -1.67
CA VAL A 358 18.91 4.51 -0.82
C VAL A 358 18.14 3.65 0.18
N SER A 359 17.11 4.20 0.83
CA SER A 359 16.29 3.47 1.82
C SER A 359 15.49 2.32 1.19
N ASN A 360 15.06 2.50 -0.06
CA ASN A 360 14.39 1.48 -0.87
C ASN A 360 15.37 0.49 -1.51
N ASN A 361 16.68 0.65 -1.24
CA ASN A 361 17.76 -0.17 -1.79
C ASN A 361 17.80 -0.18 -3.33
N ASP A 362 17.40 0.93 -3.97
CA ASP A 362 17.36 1.06 -5.41
C ASP A 362 18.67 1.66 -5.96
N ILE A 363 19.49 0.80 -6.55
CA ILE A 363 20.78 1.17 -7.13
C ILE A 363 20.61 2.14 -8.32
N HIS A 364 19.59 1.95 -9.16
CA HIS A 364 19.47 2.69 -10.41
C HIS A 364 19.01 4.13 -10.18
N CYS A 365 17.99 4.33 -9.32
CA CYS A 365 17.59 5.68 -8.92
C CYS A 365 18.70 6.38 -8.15
N THR A 366 19.44 5.66 -7.29
CA THR A 366 20.59 6.20 -6.56
C THR A 366 21.69 6.68 -7.52
N GLU A 367 22.09 5.84 -8.48
CA GLU A 367 23.10 6.19 -9.49
C GLU A 367 22.66 7.41 -10.31
N LEU A 368 21.41 7.44 -10.78
CA LEU A 368 20.88 8.54 -11.55
C LEU A 368 20.85 9.86 -10.76
N LEU A 369 20.40 9.84 -9.51
CA LEU A 369 20.38 11.01 -8.64
C LEU A 369 21.79 11.55 -8.39
N LEU A 370 22.74 10.67 -8.07
CA LEU A 370 24.14 11.04 -7.83
C LEU A 370 24.79 11.61 -9.10
N ALA A 371 24.55 10.98 -10.26
CA ALA A 371 25.04 11.47 -11.56
C ALA A 371 24.43 12.83 -11.92
N ALA A 372 23.22 13.11 -11.45
CA ALA A 372 22.56 14.41 -11.60
C ALA A 372 22.97 15.46 -10.55
N GLY A 373 23.89 15.12 -9.63
CA GLY A 373 24.45 16.04 -8.64
C GLY A 373 23.72 16.07 -7.29
N ALA A 374 23.04 14.99 -6.92
CA ALA A 374 22.48 14.84 -5.57
C ALA A 374 23.61 14.79 -4.52
N ASP A 375 23.48 15.57 -3.45
CA ASP A 375 24.43 15.59 -2.34
C ASP A 375 24.07 14.50 -1.30
N PRO A 376 24.96 13.51 -1.08
CA PRO A 376 24.70 12.39 -0.16
C PRO A 376 24.67 12.76 1.32
N ASN A 377 24.96 14.02 1.68
CA ASN A 377 25.16 14.47 3.06
C ASN A 377 24.06 15.40 3.60
N LEU A 378 22.98 15.62 2.86
CA LEU A 378 21.93 16.59 3.23
C LEU A 378 20.94 16.06 4.28
N ASP A 379 20.76 14.74 4.38
CA ASP A 379 19.82 14.15 5.32
C ASP A 379 20.39 14.08 6.75
N PRO A 380 19.55 14.32 7.79
CA PRO A 380 19.97 14.21 9.19
C PRO A 380 20.59 12.84 9.51
N LEU A 381 19.95 11.78 9.02
CA LEU A 381 20.54 10.45 8.93
C LEU A 381 21.23 10.30 7.57
N ASN A 382 22.56 10.34 7.57
CA ASN A 382 23.34 10.27 6.33
C ASN A 382 23.00 9.03 5.48
N CYS A 383 22.82 9.22 4.17
CA CYS A 383 22.53 8.15 3.21
C CYS A 383 23.56 7.01 3.29
N LEU A 384 24.83 7.34 3.54
CA LEU A 384 25.89 6.35 3.72
C LEU A 384 25.61 5.38 4.88
N LEU A 385 25.13 5.88 6.02
CA LEU A 385 24.82 5.02 7.18
C LEU A 385 23.69 4.05 6.87
N VAL A 386 22.68 4.52 6.14
CA VAL A 386 21.55 3.70 5.69
C VAL A 386 22.04 2.58 4.77
N ALA A 387 22.86 2.92 3.77
CA ALA A 387 23.41 1.96 2.81
C ALA A 387 24.34 0.91 3.45
N VAL A 388 25.20 1.33 4.38
CA VAL A 388 26.09 0.42 5.12
C VAL A 388 25.26 -0.52 6.01
N ARG A 389 24.25 0.00 6.71
CA ARG A 389 23.35 -0.81 7.55
C ARG A 389 22.55 -1.83 6.71
N ALA A 390 22.15 -1.46 5.50
CA ALA A 390 21.49 -2.37 4.55
C ALA A 390 22.46 -3.40 3.92
N ASN A 391 23.77 -3.27 4.18
CA ASN A 391 24.85 -4.05 3.59
C ASN A 391 24.87 -4.05 2.05
N ASN A 392 24.54 -2.91 1.42
CA ASN A 392 24.59 -2.78 -0.04
C ASN A 392 25.91 -2.13 -0.47
N HIS A 393 26.89 -2.96 -0.84
CA HIS A 393 28.22 -2.49 -1.24
C HIS A 393 28.21 -1.63 -2.50
N GLU A 394 27.24 -1.82 -3.40
CA GLU A 394 27.16 -1.03 -4.64
C GLU A 394 26.70 0.39 -4.37
N ILE A 395 25.63 0.54 -3.59
CA ILE A 395 25.17 1.87 -3.16
C ILE A 395 26.26 2.57 -2.34
N VAL A 396 26.93 1.85 -1.43
CA VAL A 396 28.05 2.44 -0.67
C VAL A 396 29.18 2.90 -1.59
N ARG A 397 29.56 2.11 -2.61
CA ARG A 397 30.55 2.53 -3.61
C ARG A 397 30.12 3.78 -4.37
N LEU A 398 28.86 3.84 -4.80
CA LEU A 398 28.30 4.99 -5.51
C LEU A 398 28.30 6.25 -4.64
N LEU A 399 27.85 6.14 -3.39
CA LEU A 399 27.82 7.27 -2.45
C LEU A 399 29.24 7.79 -2.17
N LEU A 400 30.20 6.90 -1.90
CA LEU A 400 31.60 7.29 -1.64
C LEU A 400 32.25 7.93 -2.86
N SER A 401 32.00 7.43 -4.07
CA SER A 401 32.54 8.03 -5.30
C SER A 401 31.99 9.43 -5.59
N HIS A 402 30.83 9.78 -5.00
CA HIS A 402 30.20 11.09 -5.11
C HIS A 402 30.36 11.95 -3.83
N GLY A 403 31.34 11.65 -2.98
CA GLY A 403 31.72 12.52 -1.86
C GLY A 403 30.87 12.36 -0.61
N ALA A 404 30.27 11.19 -0.38
CA ALA A 404 29.63 10.88 0.90
C ALA A 404 30.64 10.92 2.05
N ASN A 405 30.26 11.59 3.13
CA ASN A 405 31.08 11.70 4.33
C ASN A 405 31.16 10.36 5.06
N VAL A 406 32.31 9.69 4.92
CA VAL A 406 32.60 8.43 5.61
C VAL A 406 32.70 8.57 7.14
N ASN A 407 33.03 9.76 7.62
CA ASN A 407 33.17 10.09 9.04
C ASN A 407 31.88 10.70 9.62
N CYS A 408 30.73 10.23 9.15
CA CYS A 408 29.41 10.70 9.59
C CYS A 408 28.98 10.10 10.95
N TYR A 409 28.16 10.86 11.66
CA TYR A 409 27.57 10.48 12.94
C TYR A 409 26.05 10.42 12.84
N PHE A 410 25.44 9.49 13.57
CA PHE A 410 24.00 9.50 13.80
C PHE A 410 23.66 10.34 15.03
N MET A 411 23.03 11.50 14.81
CA MET A 411 22.91 12.55 15.82
C MET A 411 21.92 12.25 16.96
N HIS A 412 20.98 11.32 16.77
CA HIS A 412 19.90 11.08 17.76
C HIS A 412 20.22 10.03 18.82
N VAL A 413 21.11 9.07 18.54
CA VAL A 413 21.30 7.89 19.40
C VAL A 413 22.76 7.69 19.82
N ASN A 414 23.74 8.26 19.11
CA ASN A 414 25.12 7.78 19.23
C ASN A 414 25.99 8.66 20.14
N ASP A 415 26.44 8.08 21.25
CA ASP A 415 27.37 8.63 22.24
C ASP A 415 28.85 8.26 21.94
N THR A 416 29.11 7.65 20.78
CA THR A 416 30.45 7.16 20.45
C THR A 416 31.41 8.28 20.07
N ARG A 417 32.67 8.13 20.49
CA ARG A 417 33.76 9.05 20.11
C ARG A 417 34.17 8.91 18.65
N PHE A 418 33.97 7.73 18.06
CA PHE A 418 34.34 7.41 16.69
C PHE A 418 33.12 7.49 15.74
N PRO A 419 33.33 7.70 14.43
CA PRO A 419 32.25 7.80 13.46
C PRO A 419 31.34 6.55 13.39
N SER A 420 30.07 6.76 13.05
CA SER A 420 29.02 5.73 13.20
C SER A 420 29.10 4.62 12.16
N ALA A 421 29.60 4.91 10.96
CA ALA A 421 29.59 3.97 9.83
C ALA A 421 30.27 2.64 10.13
N ILE A 422 31.36 2.66 10.92
CA ILE A 422 32.10 1.44 11.26
C ILE A 422 31.26 0.45 12.05
N GLN A 423 30.34 0.91 12.90
CA GLN A 423 29.54 0.06 13.79
C GLN A 423 28.71 -0.95 13.00
N TYR A 424 28.24 -0.55 11.83
CA TYR A 424 27.44 -1.38 10.93
C TYR A 424 28.28 -2.29 10.03
N ALA A 425 29.58 -2.02 9.88
CA ALA A 425 30.49 -2.75 9.00
C ALA A 425 31.32 -3.84 9.70
N LEU A 426 31.27 -3.97 11.03
CA LEU A 426 32.17 -4.84 11.79
C LEU A 426 32.10 -6.34 11.44
N ASN A 427 30.96 -6.80 10.94
CA ASN A 427 30.76 -8.19 10.53
C ASN A 427 31.13 -8.45 9.06
N ASP A 428 31.40 -7.40 8.27
CA ASP A 428 31.67 -7.50 6.85
C ASP A 428 33.02 -6.83 6.56
N GLU A 429 34.07 -7.67 6.43
CA GLU A 429 35.42 -7.19 6.16
C GLU A 429 35.50 -6.39 4.84
N VAL A 430 34.70 -6.73 3.83
CA VAL A 430 34.70 -6.03 2.54
C VAL A 430 34.13 -4.63 2.71
N MET A 431 33.00 -4.51 3.41
CA MET A 431 32.40 -3.21 3.74
C MET A 431 33.32 -2.38 4.63
N LEU A 432 33.93 -2.99 5.64
CA LEU A 432 34.89 -2.34 6.52
C LEU A 432 36.06 -1.77 5.71
N ARG A 433 36.73 -2.59 4.90
CA ARG A 433 37.82 -2.13 4.04
C ARG A 433 37.37 -1.08 3.03
N LEU A 434 36.14 -1.15 2.53
CA LEU A 434 35.60 -0.14 1.63
C LEU A 434 35.52 1.24 2.31
N LEU A 435 35.02 1.31 3.55
CA LEU A 435 35.00 2.56 4.32
C LEU A 435 36.41 3.08 4.62
N LEU A 436 37.31 2.19 5.04
CA LEU A 436 38.70 2.53 5.37
C LEU A 436 39.47 3.11 4.18
N ASN A 437 39.34 2.46 3.01
CA ASN A 437 39.96 2.94 1.76
C ASN A 437 39.46 4.31 1.31
N ASN A 438 38.30 4.77 1.80
CA ASN A 438 37.70 6.04 1.43
C ASN A 438 37.82 7.11 2.53
N GLY A 439 38.81 6.98 3.43
CA GLY A 439 39.19 8.06 4.36
C GLY A 439 38.48 8.02 5.71
N TYR A 440 38.02 6.85 6.15
CA TYR A 440 37.55 6.67 7.52
C TYR A 440 38.70 6.93 8.50
N GLN A 441 38.48 7.79 9.50
CA GLN A 441 39.46 8.15 10.53
C GLN A 441 39.61 7.03 11.56
N VAL A 442 40.50 6.08 11.27
CA VAL A 442 40.76 4.89 12.10
C VAL A 442 41.33 5.28 13.46
N GLU A 443 42.11 6.35 13.52
CA GLU A 443 42.73 6.90 14.72
C GLU A 443 41.70 7.16 15.83
N MET A 444 40.49 7.61 15.47
CA MET A 444 39.38 7.87 16.39
C MET A 444 38.92 6.60 17.12
N CYS A 445 39.14 5.41 16.55
CA CYS A 445 38.86 4.13 17.20
C CYS A 445 39.89 3.78 18.30
N PHE A 446 41.02 4.47 18.39
CA PHE A 446 42.04 4.21 19.40
C PHE A 446 42.17 5.33 20.43
N GLU A 447 41.40 6.41 20.29
CA GLU A 447 41.28 7.47 21.28
C GLU A 447 40.45 6.98 22.49
N CYS A 448 41.12 6.71 23.62
CA CYS A 448 40.44 6.34 24.85
C CYS A 448 41.20 6.78 26.10
N MET A 449 40.48 6.87 27.22
CA MET A 449 41.01 7.32 28.52
C MET A 449 41.68 6.19 29.33
N HIS A 450 41.81 4.98 28.77
CA HIS A 450 42.22 3.76 29.49
C HIS A 450 43.73 3.53 29.57
N GLY A 451 44.54 4.56 29.28
CA GLY A 451 45.99 4.48 29.46
C GLY A 451 46.66 5.85 29.56
N ASP A 452 47.64 5.96 30.46
CA ASP A 452 48.67 7.02 30.50
C ASP A 452 49.64 6.91 29.29
N ILE A 453 49.10 6.71 28.09
CA ILE A 453 49.88 6.62 26.86
C ILE A 453 49.82 8.02 26.25
N PHE A 454 50.85 8.81 26.57
CA PHE A 454 51.04 10.26 26.38
C PHE A 454 50.45 11.14 27.48
N GLY A 455 51.31 11.49 28.45
CA GLY A 455 51.03 12.60 29.35
C GLY A 455 50.82 13.90 28.56
N ASN A 456 49.70 14.58 28.77
CA ASN A 456 49.49 16.02 28.60
C ASN A 456 50.17 16.72 27.41
N SER A 457 50.19 16.15 26.19
CA SER A 457 50.80 16.82 25.03
C SER A 457 50.06 16.65 23.70
N PHE A 458 48.78 16.29 23.72
CA PHE A 458 47.87 16.96 22.80
C PHE A 458 47.13 17.98 23.65
N VAL A 459 47.52 19.24 23.50
CA VAL A 459 46.59 20.34 23.72
C VAL A 459 45.32 19.88 23.04
N TRP A 460 44.22 19.85 23.79
CA TRP A 460 42.90 19.88 23.18
C TRP A 460 42.93 21.18 22.40
N SER A 461 43.43 21.15 21.16
CA SER A 461 43.07 22.17 20.20
C SER A 461 41.58 21.97 20.18
N ASP A 462 40.87 22.85 20.89
CA ASP A 462 39.56 23.29 20.45
C ASP A 462 39.65 23.21 18.94
N ILE A 463 38.99 22.20 18.36
CA ILE A 463 38.75 22.21 16.93
C ILE A 463 38.19 23.60 16.77
N GLU A 464 38.94 24.49 16.11
CA GLU A 464 38.38 25.73 15.61
C GLU A 464 37.27 25.20 14.70
N GLU A 465 36.08 25.09 15.28
CA GLU A 465 34.86 24.73 14.60
C GLU A 465 34.71 25.89 13.61
N GLU A 466 35.26 25.72 12.41
CA GLU A 466 34.48 26.09 11.24
C GLU A 466 33.19 25.30 11.40
N VAL A 467 32.22 25.95 12.05
CA VAL A 467 30.85 25.50 12.17
C VAL A 467 30.38 25.34 10.73
N LEU A 468 30.53 24.14 10.19
CA LEU A 468 29.88 23.74 8.96
C LEU A 468 28.38 23.93 9.22
N PRO A 469 27.66 24.64 8.33
CA PRO A 469 26.31 25.08 8.63
C PRO A 469 25.41 23.86 8.85
N GLY A 470 24.91 23.69 10.08
CA GLY A 470 23.95 22.64 10.48
C GLY A 470 24.32 21.79 11.70
N TRP A 471 25.50 22.00 12.30
CA TRP A 471 26.09 21.04 13.24
C TRP A 471 26.12 21.62 14.67
N THR A 472 25.33 21.05 15.59
CA THR A 472 25.40 21.40 17.02
C THR A 472 26.10 20.32 17.85
N SER A 473 27.04 20.75 18.70
CA SER A 473 27.93 19.96 19.55
C SER A 473 27.29 19.34 20.81
N CYS A 474 25.99 19.00 20.77
CA CYS A 474 25.22 18.63 21.97
C CYS A 474 25.39 17.17 22.44
N VAL A 475 26.07 16.30 21.69
CA VAL A 475 26.22 14.88 22.09
C VAL A 475 27.51 14.72 22.89
N ILE A 476 27.37 14.44 24.19
CA ILE A 476 28.49 14.04 25.05
C ILE A 476 29.07 12.73 24.49
N LYS A 477 30.23 12.82 23.82
CA LYS A 477 30.92 11.67 23.22
C LYS A 477 31.72 10.92 24.28
N ASP A 478 31.10 9.97 24.98
CA ASP A 478 31.72 9.27 26.12
C ASP A 478 32.10 7.82 25.87
N ASN A 479 31.65 7.20 24.77
CA ASN A 479 31.88 5.77 24.55
C ASN A 479 33.05 5.54 23.57
N PRO A 480 34.26 5.20 24.04
CA PRO A 480 35.38 4.88 23.16
C PRO A 480 35.20 3.50 22.52
N PHE A 481 35.79 3.32 21.35
CA PHE A 481 35.67 2.07 20.59
C PHE A 481 36.11 0.82 21.38
N CYS A 482 37.11 0.93 22.26
CA CYS A 482 37.55 -0.18 23.10
C CYS A 482 36.46 -0.67 24.08
N GLU A 483 35.55 0.19 24.54
CA GLU A 483 34.39 -0.22 25.35
C GLU A 483 33.36 -0.92 24.46
N PHE A 484 33.09 -0.32 23.29
CA PHE A 484 32.14 -0.84 22.32
C PHE A 484 32.50 -2.25 21.80
N ILE A 485 33.70 -2.44 21.28
CA ILE A 485 34.09 -3.71 20.61
C ILE A 485 34.30 -4.87 21.61
N THR A 486 34.55 -4.57 22.88
CA THR A 486 34.86 -5.58 23.91
C THR A 486 33.65 -6.09 24.68
N VAL A 487 32.43 -5.64 24.33
CA VAL A 487 31.20 -6.17 24.92
C VAL A 487 31.08 -7.69 24.66
N PRO A 488 30.48 -8.47 25.59
CA PRO A 488 30.52 -9.94 25.52
C PRO A 488 30.04 -10.55 24.19
N TRP A 489 29.02 -9.96 23.58
CA TRP A 489 28.44 -10.46 22.32
C TRP A 489 29.28 -10.10 21.07
N MET A 490 30.19 -9.12 21.14
CA MET A 490 31.10 -8.73 20.02
C MET A 490 32.51 -9.32 20.15
N LYS A 491 32.79 -10.04 21.24
CA LYS A 491 34.13 -10.57 21.54
C LYS A 491 34.76 -11.38 20.41
N HIS A 492 33.96 -12.04 19.58
CA HIS A 492 34.41 -12.86 18.46
C HIS A 492 34.91 -12.05 17.26
N LEU A 493 34.60 -10.75 17.19
CA LEU A 493 34.98 -9.84 16.10
C LEU A 493 36.23 -9.03 16.41
N VAL A 494 36.60 -8.92 17.70
CA VAL A 494 37.70 -8.04 18.14
C VAL A 494 39.00 -8.36 17.40
N GLY A 495 39.33 -9.65 17.25
CA GLY A 495 40.56 -10.07 16.57
C GLY A 495 40.57 -9.69 15.09
N SER A 496 39.54 -10.07 14.35
CA SER A 496 39.43 -9.80 12.91
C SER A 496 39.33 -8.30 12.60
N VAL A 497 38.51 -7.56 13.32
CA VAL A 497 38.33 -6.11 13.11
C VAL A 497 39.62 -5.37 13.39
N ILE A 498 40.26 -5.59 14.54
CA ILE A 498 41.52 -4.90 14.86
C ILE A 498 42.60 -5.27 13.86
N ARG A 499 42.67 -6.54 13.43
CA ARG A 499 43.61 -6.96 12.39
C ARG A 499 43.46 -6.14 11.11
N VAL A 500 42.23 -5.84 10.69
CA VAL A 500 41.95 -5.00 9.51
C VAL A 500 42.32 -3.54 9.79
N LEU A 501 41.94 -2.96 10.93
CA LEU A 501 42.23 -1.56 11.26
C LEU A 501 43.75 -1.27 11.31
N ILE A 502 44.54 -2.24 11.77
CA ILE A 502 46.01 -2.14 11.82
C ILE A 502 46.62 -1.93 10.42
N ASP A 503 46.00 -2.42 9.35
CA ASP A 503 46.50 -2.21 7.98
C ASP A 503 46.50 -0.73 7.57
N TYR A 504 45.73 0.12 8.26
CA TYR A 504 45.51 1.53 7.93
C TYR A 504 46.13 2.49 8.97
N MET A 505 47.00 2.01 9.85
CA MET A 505 47.65 2.81 10.88
C MET A 505 49.16 2.61 10.92
N ASP A 506 49.91 3.70 11.00
CA ASP A 506 51.37 3.66 11.17
C ASP A 506 51.78 3.28 12.61
N TYR A 507 50.95 3.64 13.58
CA TYR A 507 51.18 3.37 15.00
C TYR A 507 49.85 3.11 15.71
N ILE A 508 49.76 2.02 16.49
CA ILE A 508 48.54 1.65 17.21
C ILE A 508 48.74 1.76 18.73
N PRO A 509 48.11 2.75 19.39
CA PRO A 509 48.10 2.83 20.84
C PRO A 509 47.06 1.86 21.44
N LEU A 510 47.43 0.59 21.60
CA LEU A 510 46.55 -0.39 22.25
C LEU A 510 46.44 -0.09 23.76
N CYS A 511 45.24 0.30 24.21
CA CYS A 511 44.95 0.43 25.64
C CYS A 511 44.93 -0.93 26.34
N ALA A 512 45.09 -0.93 27.68
CA ALA A 512 45.18 -2.14 28.47
C ALA A 512 43.96 -3.07 28.31
N LYS A 513 42.75 -2.48 28.19
CA LYS A 513 41.51 -3.23 27.99
C LYS A 513 41.48 -3.94 26.64
N LEU A 514 41.73 -3.20 25.54
CA LEU A 514 41.73 -3.78 24.20
C LEU A 514 42.80 -4.85 24.05
N LYS A 515 43.99 -4.64 24.63
CA LYS A 515 45.06 -5.64 24.68
C LYS A 515 44.62 -6.93 25.37
N SER A 516 43.99 -6.83 26.55
CA SER A 516 43.49 -8.02 27.27
C SER A 516 42.43 -8.80 26.49
N ALA A 517 41.60 -8.10 25.72
CA ALA A 517 40.58 -8.72 24.87
C ALA A 517 41.19 -9.41 23.64
N LEU A 518 42.28 -8.87 23.10
CA LEU A 518 43.00 -9.40 21.95
C LEU A 518 43.85 -10.63 22.27
N GLU A 519 44.48 -10.71 23.45
CA GLU A 519 45.37 -11.82 23.83
C GLU A 519 44.71 -13.22 23.78
N VAL A 520 43.38 -13.27 23.83
CA VAL A 520 42.59 -14.51 23.80
C VAL A 520 42.07 -14.83 22.38
N GLN A 521 42.30 -13.95 21.40
CA GLN A 521 41.83 -14.11 20.01
C GLN A 521 42.82 -14.92 19.15
N ARG A 522 42.32 -15.50 18.07
CA ARG A 522 43.12 -16.33 17.16
C ARG A 522 44.14 -15.52 16.37
N GLU A 523 43.79 -14.27 16.06
CA GLU A 523 44.54 -13.31 15.27
C GLU A 523 45.68 -12.67 16.07
N TRP A 524 45.73 -12.87 17.38
CA TRP A 524 46.73 -12.23 18.27
C TRP A 524 48.19 -12.46 17.88
N PRO A 525 48.64 -13.67 17.52
CA PRO A 525 50.04 -13.89 17.15
C PRO A 525 50.47 -13.04 15.95
N GLU A 526 49.59 -12.89 14.96
CA GLU A 526 49.81 -12.07 13.77
C GLU A 526 49.79 -10.59 14.13
N ILE A 527 48.76 -10.13 14.86
CA ILE A 527 48.65 -8.73 15.34
C ILE A 527 49.90 -8.34 16.12
N ARG A 528 50.36 -9.19 17.05
CA ARG A 528 51.55 -8.94 17.86
C ARG A 528 52.82 -8.85 17.01
N GLN A 529 52.93 -9.64 15.94
CA GLN A 529 54.06 -9.58 15.02
C GLN A 529 54.11 -8.26 14.26
N ILE A 530 52.96 -7.78 13.78
CA ILE A 530 52.83 -6.50 13.07
C ILE A 530 53.18 -5.34 14.01
N LEU A 531 52.66 -5.34 15.24
CA LEU A 531 52.97 -4.32 16.24
C LEU A 531 54.45 -4.30 16.67
N ALA A 532 55.13 -5.44 16.61
CA ALA A 532 56.56 -5.56 16.93
C ALA A 532 57.48 -5.19 15.75
N SER A 533 56.94 -5.13 14.53
CA SER A 533 57.67 -4.87 13.29
C SER A 533 56.92 -3.80 12.48
N PRO A 534 56.93 -2.52 12.92
CA PRO A 534 56.23 -1.46 12.22
C PRO A 534 56.70 -1.39 10.76
N PRO A 535 55.81 -1.16 9.78
CA PRO A 535 56.19 -1.03 8.38
C PRO A 535 57.25 0.07 8.25
N PHE A 536 58.39 -0.26 7.63
CA PHE A 536 59.45 0.69 7.36
C PHE A 536 58.96 1.75 6.36
N VAL A 537 59.17 3.02 6.74
CA VAL A 537 59.15 4.29 5.99
C VAL A 537 59.00 4.20 4.47
#